data_AF-A0A5B8XRK4-F1
#
_entry.id   AF-A0A5B8XRK4-F1
#
_cell.length_a   1.000
_cell.length_b   1.000
_cell.length_c   1.000
_cell.angle_alpha   90.00
_cell.angle_beta   90.00
_cell.angle_gamma   90.00
#
_symmetry.space_group_name_H-M   'P 1'
#
loop_
_entity.id
_entity.type
_entity.pdbx_description
1 polymer ?
#
loop_
_entity_poly.entity_id
_entity_poly.type
_entity_poly.pdbx_seq_one_letter_code
_entity_poly.pdbx_strand_id
1 'polypeptide(L)'
;MNFLLFDLPLLAQSGGLSWTPVTYYVLCGIVQLLVILGGFRLMGVDPEQNGFIGALIATVIINVLGYFLRDAGVVGALIVGGSTFAVLAGITSGEVLKAFFMTSIVFASYAGIGTVVFPRTPLEVDDVGGFTRIVMTGGLEPEPINEETNEKLINTGIEAEE
;
A
#
# COMPACT_ATOMS: atom_id res chain seq x y z
N MET A 1 5.05 10.22 36.85
CA MET A 1 5.05 8.78 36.50
C MET A 1 5.22 8.72 34.98
N ASN A 2 6.47 8.69 34.54
CA ASN A 2 6.87 8.72 33.13
C ASN A 2 6.89 7.28 32.63
N PHE A 3 5.83 6.84 31.96
CA PHE A 3 5.82 5.61 31.18
C PHE A 3 6.57 5.89 29.87
N LEU A 4 7.90 5.95 29.96
CA LEU A 4 8.76 6.16 28.80
C LEU A 4 8.58 4.96 27.87
N LEU A 5 7.89 5.22 26.76
CA LEU A 5 8.45 5.09 25.43
C LEU A 5 9.57 4.05 25.38
N PHE A 6 9.19 2.81 25.03
CA PHE A 6 10.11 1.81 24.53
C PHE A 6 11.19 2.47 23.68
N ASP A 7 12.45 2.22 24.02
CA ASP A 7 13.64 2.65 23.31
C ASP A 7 13.66 2.15 21.85
N LEU A 8 12.84 2.76 20.99
CA LEU A 8 12.92 2.68 19.54
C LEU A 8 14.20 3.28 18.93
N PRO A 9 15.04 4.09 19.61
CA PRO A 9 16.36 4.44 19.07
C PRO A 9 17.29 3.22 18.98
N LEU A 10 17.07 2.18 19.79
CA LEU A 10 17.96 1.02 19.86
C LEU A 10 17.91 0.13 18.62
N LEU A 11 16.75 0.03 17.93
CA LEU A 11 16.64 -0.73 16.68
C LEU A 11 17.22 0.01 15.47
N ALA A 12 17.27 1.34 15.50
CA ALA A 12 17.82 2.16 14.43
C ALA A 12 19.35 2.34 14.54
N GLN A 13 19.91 2.33 15.76
CA GLN A 13 21.36 2.42 16.01
C GLN A 13 22.09 1.07 16.07
N SER A 14 21.39 -0.04 16.31
CA SER A 14 21.98 -1.39 16.22
C SER A 14 21.99 -1.85 14.77
N GLY A 15 23.03 -1.48 14.01
CA GLY A 15 23.14 -1.71 12.56
C GLY A 15 22.77 -3.12 12.07
N GLY A 16 21.63 -3.24 11.39
CA GLY A 16 21.24 -4.48 10.72
C GLY A 16 20.14 -4.36 9.64
N LEU A 17 19.27 -3.36 9.70
CA LEU A 17 18.23 -3.13 8.67
C LEU A 17 18.59 -1.90 7.82
N SER A 18 19.00 -2.14 6.58
CA SER A 18 19.13 -1.08 5.58
C SER A 18 17.73 -0.62 5.18
N TRP A 19 17.41 0.64 5.48
CA TRP A 19 16.16 1.23 5.04
C TRP A 19 16.16 1.40 3.54
N THR A 20 15.34 0.58 2.90
CA THR A 20 15.09 0.52 1.46
C THR A 20 13.58 0.55 1.22
N PRO A 21 13.13 0.83 -0.01
CA PRO A 21 11.71 0.72 -0.35
C PRO A 21 11.15 -0.67 -0.02
N VAL A 22 11.93 -1.75 -0.23
CA VAL A 22 11.52 -3.11 0.13
C VAL A 22 11.18 -3.21 1.62
N THR A 23 12.09 -2.76 2.49
CA THR A 23 11.88 -2.83 3.94
C THR A 23 10.71 -1.97 4.41
N TYR A 24 10.44 -0.86 3.70
CA TYR A 24 9.26 -0.02 3.96
C TYR A 24 7.95 -0.78 3.65
N TYR A 25 7.84 -1.40 2.47
CA TYR A 25 6.63 -2.15 2.10
C TYR A 25 6.45 -3.42 2.93
N VAL A 26 7.53 -4.04 3.42
CA VAL A 26 7.45 -5.12 4.42
C VAL A 26 6.84 -4.61 5.73
N LEU A 27 7.30 -3.45 6.22
CA LEU A 27 6.74 -2.83 7.42
C LEU A 27 5.25 -2.48 7.21
N CYS A 28 4.89 -1.92 6.06
CA CYS A 28 3.50 -1.70 5.68
C CYS A 28 2.66 -2.97 5.75
N GLY A 29 3.16 -4.09 5.21
CA GLY A 29 2.49 -5.38 5.32
C GLY A 29 2.25 -5.83 6.76
N ILE A 30 3.24 -5.69 7.64
CA ILE A 30 3.12 -6.06 9.06
C ILE A 30 2.05 -5.20 9.76
N VAL A 31 2.11 -3.88 9.59
CA VAL A 31 1.15 -2.96 10.23
C VAL A 31 -0.25 -3.19 9.68
N GLN A 32 -0.39 -3.33 8.36
CA GLN A 32 -1.67 -3.55 7.70
C GLN A 32 -2.29 -4.89 8.09
N LEU A 33 -1.49 -5.92 8.37
CA LEU A 33 -2.00 -7.18 8.90
C LEU A 33 -2.70 -6.98 10.23
N LEU A 34 -2.08 -6.25 11.16
CA LEU A 34 -2.70 -5.92 12.45
C LEU A 34 -3.95 -5.06 12.27
N VAL A 35 -3.90 -4.09 11.35
CA VAL A 35 -5.00 -3.19 11.03
C VAL A 35 -6.19 -3.94 10.43
N ILE A 36 -5.97 -4.90 9.52
CA ILE A 36 -7.01 -5.71 8.89
C ILE A 36 -7.64 -6.66 9.91
N LEU A 37 -6.81 -7.35 10.71
CA LEU A 37 -7.30 -8.25 11.77
C LEU A 37 -8.13 -7.50 12.81
N GLY A 38 -7.61 -6.37 13.30
CA GLY A 38 -8.29 -5.54 14.28
C GLY A 38 -9.53 -4.86 13.70
N GLY A 39 -9.43 -4.26 12.52
CA GLY A 39 -10.49 -3.49 11.88
C GLY A 39 -11.72 -4.35 11.57
N PHE A 40 -11.53 -5.52 10.98
CA PHE A 40 -12.64 -6.43 10.72
C PHE A 40 -13.26 -7.02 11.99
N ARG A 41 -12.45 -7.25 13.04
CA ARG A 41 -12.99 -7.66 14.33
C ARG A 41 -13.87 -6.58 14.95
N LEU A 42 -13.47 -5.31 14.84
CA LEU A 42 -14.25 -4.16 15.31
C LEU A 42 -15.53 -3.94 14.51
N MET A 43 -15.51 -4.23 13.20
CA MET A 43 -16.68 -4.12 12.33
C MET A 43 -17.63 -5.34 12.41
N GLY A 44 -17.32 -6.33 13.25
CA GLY A 44 -18.16 -7.53 13.39
C GLY A 44 -18.22 -8.37 12.11
N VAL A 45 -17.13 -8.47 11.36
CA VAL A 45 -16.99 -9.49 10.31
C VAL A 45 -16.85 -10.86 10.98
N ASP A 46 -17.46 -11.87 10.39
CA ASP A 46 -17.36 -13.24 10.88
C ASP A 46 -15.88 -13.70 10.86
N PRO A 47 -15.32 -14.13 12.02
CA PRO A 47 -13.96 -14.65 12.10
C PRO A 47 -13.70 -15.85 11.18
N GLU A 48 -14.72 -16.63 10.81
CA GLU A 48 -14.57 -17.74 9.87
C GLU A 48 -14.29 -17.26 8.44
N GLN A 49 -14.81 -16.08 8.08
CA GLN A 49 -14.61 -15.45 6.77
C GLN A 49 -13.32 -14.63 6.73
N ASN A 50 -13.02 -13.89 7.80
CA ASN A 50 -11.81 -13.09 7.93
C ASN A 50 -10.83 -13.70 8.94
N GLY A 51 -10.34 -14.90 8.62
CA GLY A 51 -9.30 -15.56 9.39
C GLY A 51 -7.91 -14.94 9.20
N PHE A 52 -6.98 -15.30 10.09
CA PHE A 52 -5.58 -14.87 10.02
C PHE A 52 -4.94 -15.09 8.65
N ILE A 53 -5.21 -16.24 8.04
CA ILE A 53 -4.66 -16.62 6.72
C ILE A 53 -5.18 -15.67 5.63
N GLY A 54 -6.47 -15.32 5.64
CA GLY A 54 -7.05 -14.40 4.66
C GLY A 54 -6.44 -13.00 4.77
N ALA A 55 -6.31 -12.48 5.99
CA ALA A 55 -5.65 -11.20 6.24
C ALA A 55 -4.17 -11.22 5.82
N LEU A 56 -3.45 -12.30 6.12
CA LEU A 56 -2.05 -12.47 5.70
C LEU A 56 -1.91 -12.44 4.18
N ILE A 57 -2.72 -13.23 3.46
CA ILE A 57 -2.71 -13.24 1.99
C ILE A 57 -3.03 -11.86 1.44
N ALA A 58 -4.06 -11.20 1.97
CA ALA A 58 -4.45 -9.86 1.53
C ALA A 58 -3.29 -8.87 1.67
N THR A 59 -2.63 -8.85 2.84
CA THR A 59 -1.52 -7.93 3.11
C THR A 59 -0.33 -8.16 2.20
N VAL A 60 -0.01 -9.42 1.92
CA VAL A 60 1.07 -9.78 0.99
C VAL A 60 0.73 -9.26 -0.41
N ILE A 61 -0.47 -9.55 -0.93
CA ILE A 61 -0.87 -9.11 -2.28
C ILE A 61 -0.84 -7.59 -2.39
N ILE A 62 -1.45 -6.88 -1.42
CA ILE A 62 -1.54 -5.41 -1.41
C ILE A 62 -0.15 -4.78 -1.43
N ASN A 63 0.78 -5.25 -0.60
CA ASN A 63 2.11 -4.64 -0.47
C ASN A 63 3.08 -5.08 -1.56
N VAL A 64 2.93 -6.29 -2.10
CA VAL A 64 3.67 -6.73 -3.28
C VAL A 64 3.26 -5.89 -4.49
N LEU A 65 1.96 -5.73 -4.74
CA LEU A 65 1.47 -4.84 -5.80
C LEU A 65 1.91 -3.39 -5.54
N GLY A 66 1.80 -2.92 -4.31
CA GLY A 66 2.26 -1.60 -3.90
C GLY A 66 3.73 -1.34 -4.21
N TYR A 67 4.59 -2.33 -3.95
CA TYR A 67 6.02 -2.26 -4.23
C TYR A 67 6.34 -2.27 -5.73
N PHE A 68 5.74 -3.19 -6.49
CA PHE A 68 6.03 -3.32 -7.93
C PHE A 68 5.44 -2.20 -8.77
N LEU A 69 4.35 -1.58 -8.32
CA LEU A 69 3.67 -0.48 -9.03
C LEU A 69 4.06 0.90 -8.49
N ARG A 70 5.06 0.99 -7.61
CA ARG A 70 5.43 2.25 -6.97
C ARG A 70 5.93 3.32 -7.96
N ASP A 71 6.60 2.86 -9.02
CA ASP A 71 7.21 3.70 -10.04
C ASP A 71 6.27 3.91 -11.26
N ALA A 72 5.01 3.48 -11.15
CA ALA A 72 4.01 3.60 -12.23
C ALA A 72 3.07 4.80 -12.04
N GLY A 73 3.46 5.76 -11.20
CA GLY A 73 2.72 6.99 -10.92
C GLY A 73 1.25 6.76 -10.50
N VAL A 74 0.36 7.59 -11.04
CA VAL A 74 -1.08 7.55 -10.75
C VAL A 74 -1.73 6.23 -11.18
N VAL A 75 -1.31 5.66 -12.31
CA VAL A 75 -1.86 4.39 -12.82
C VAL A 75 -1.56 3.26 -11.85
N GLY A 76 -0.32 3.19 -11.35
CA GLY A 76 0.06 2.23 -10.31
C GLY A 76 -0.79 2.36 -9.06
N ALA A 77 -1.02 3.60 -8.60
CA ALA A 77 -1.84 3.87 -7.42
C ALA A 77 -3.32 3.51 -7.59
N LEU A 78 -3.90 3.71 -8.78
CA LEU A 78 -5.27 3.27 -9.07
C LEU A 78 -5.39 1.74 -9.05
N ILE A 79 -4.40 1.03 -9.61
CA ILE A 79 -4.37 -0.43 -9.57
C ILE A 79 -4.22 -0.93 -8.13
N VAL A 80 -3.32 -0.34 -7.34
CA VAL A 80 -3.13 -0.69 -5.92
C VAL A 80 -4.39 -0.40 -5.12
N GLY A 81 -5.04 0.74 -5.34
CA GLY A 81 -6.27 1.10 -4.64
C GLY A 81 -7.44 0.17 -4.99
N GLY A 82 -7.66 -0.08 -6.27
CA GLY A 82 -8.71 -0.98 -6.76
C GLY A 82 -8.50 -2.43 -6.33
N SER A 83 -7.26 -2.93 -6.42
CA SER A 83 -6.92 -4.29 -5.98
C SER A 83 -7.04 -4.44 -4.46
N THR A 84 -6.65 -3.43 -3.68
CA THR A 84 -6.86 -3.42 -2.22
C THR A 84 -8.33 -3.60 -1.88
N PHE A 85 -9.21 -2.80 -2.50
CA PHE A 85 -10.64 -2.94 -2.29
C PHE A 85 -11.17 -4.31 -2.72
N ALA A 86 -10.79 -4.79 -3.90
CA ALA A 86 -11.25 -6.07 -4.43
C ALA A 86 -10.83 -7.25 -3.54
N VAL A 87 -9.58 -7.26 -3.07
CA VAL A 87 -9.03 -8.29 -2.17
C VAL A 87 -9.77 -8.25 -0.83
N LEU A 88 -9.95 -7.07 -0.24
CA LEU A 88 -10.65 -6.91 1.03
C LEU A 88 -12.14 -7.30 0.91
N ALA A 89 -12.80 -6.96 -0.20
CA ALA A 89 -14.17 -7.38 -0.47
C ALA A 89 -14.31 -8.89 -0.64
N GLY A 90 -13.31 -9.54 -1.26
CA GLY A 90 -13.25 -10.99 -1.41
C GLY A 90 -13.18 -11.72 -0.07
N ILE A 91 -12.31 -11.27 0.84
CA ILE A 91 -12.15 -11.91 2.16
C ILE A 91 -13.32 -11.63 3.11
N THR A 92 -14.06 -10.53 2.92
CA THR A 92 -15.29 -10.27 3.68
C THR A 92 -16.53 -10.92 3.06
N SER A 93 -16.37 -11.94 2.21
CA SER A 93 -17.49 -12.62 1.52
C SER A 93 -18.45 -11.66 0.79
N GLY A 94 -17.94 -10.54 0.26
CA GLY A 94 -18.76 -9.56 -0.45
C GLY A 94 -19.43 -8.49 0.41
N GLU A 95 -19.12 -8.37 1.71
CA GLU A 95 -19.59 -7.24 2.54
C GLU A 95 -18.97 -5.88 2.12
N VAL A 96 -19.50 -5.31 1.03
CA VAL A 96 -18.97 -4.12 0.34
C VAL A 96 -18.70 -2.94 1.28
N LEU A 97 -19.62 -2.63 2.19
CA LEU A 97 -19.47 -1.49 3.10
C LEU A 97 -18.31 -1.69 4.07
N LYS A 98 -18.18 -2.87 4.68
CA LYS A 98 -17.08 -3.18 5.61
C LYS A 98 -15.74 -3.22 4.86
N ALA A 99 -15.72 -3.77 3.65
CA ALA A 99 -14.55 -3.76 2.79
C ALA A 99 -14.13 -2.33 2.41
N PHE A 100 -15.08 -1.45 2.10
CA PHE A 100 -14.81 -0.04 1.79
C PHE A 100 -14.22 0.71 2.99
N PHE A 101 -14.80 0.55 4.19
CA PHE A 101 -14.26 1.12 5.41
C PHE A 101 -12.85 0.57 5.71
N MET A 102 -12.65 -0.74 5.58
CA MET A 102 -11.33 -1.35 5.77
C MET A 102 -10.30 -0.82 4.79
N THR A 103 -10.69 -0.68 3.51
CA THR A 103 -9.84 -0.11 2.47
C THR A 103 -9.40 1.31 2.84
N SER A 104 -10.32 2.13 3.33
CA SER A 104 -10.03 3.50 3.77
C SER A 104 -9.04 3.53 4.95
N ILE A 105 -9.20 2.61 5.91
CA ILE A 105 -8.27 2.47 7.04
C ILE A 105 -6.89 2.00 6.57
N VAL A 106 -6.83 1.06 5.63
CA VAL A 106 -5.57 0.60 5.02
C VAL A 106 -4.88 1.75 4.27
N PHE A 107 -5.62 2.56 3.53
CA PHE A 107 -5.06 3.75 2.87
C PHE A 107 -4.51 4.75 3.88
N ALA A 108 -5.26 5.03 4.95
CA ALA A 108 -4.79 5.90 6.03
C ALA A 108 -3.53 5.35 6.71
N SER A 109 -3.39 4.02 6.81
CA SER A 109 -2.21 3.39 7.39
C SER A 109 -0.92 3.69 6.61
N TYR A 110 -0.97 3.84 5.28
CA TYR A 110 0.21 4.22 4.49
C TYR A 110 0.76 5.58 4.93
N ALA A 111 -0.12 6.59 5.10
CA ALA A 111 0.29 7.89 5.62
C ALA A 111 0.70 7.84 7.09
N GLY A 112 -0.01 7.08 7.93
CA GLY A 112 0.34 6.88 9.33
C GLY A 112 1.74 6.27 9.50
N ILE A 113 2.10 5.30 8.65
CA ILE A 113 3.42 4.67 8.67
C ILE A 113 4.48 5.66 8.18
N GLY A 114 4.27 6.29 7.02
CA GLY A 114 5.27 7.22 6.47
C GLY A 114 5.53 8.44 7.36
N THR A 115 4.50 8.99 8.03
CA THR A 115 4.67 10.08 9.01
C THR A 115 5.51 9.68 10.23
N VAL A 116 5.55 8.39 10.57
CA VAL A 116 6.41 7.87 11.64
C VAL A 116 7.80 7.50 11.12
N VAL A 117 7.88 6.90 9.93
CA VAL A 117 9.11 6.33 9.37
C VAL A 117 10.03 7.38 8.77
N PHE A 118 9.54 8.27 7.90
CA PHE A 118 10.40 9.22 7.17
C PHE A 118 11.17 10.19 8.08
N PRO A 119 10.62 10.71 9.20
CA PRO A 119 11.40 11.55 10.11
C PRO A 119 12.48 10.81 10.91
N ARG A 120 12.52 9.47 10.85
CA ARG A 120 13.38 8.60 11.70
C ARG A 120 14.32 7.71 10.90
N THR A 121 14.27 7.78 9.58
CA THR A 121 15.03 6.91 8.68
C THR A 121 15.62 7.77 7.54
N PRO A 122 16.64 7.28 6.82
CA PRO A 122 17.18 7.99 5.66
C PRO A 122 16.29 7.92 4.42
N LEU A 123 15.11 7.28 4.49
CA LEU A 123 14.17 7.21 3.35
C LEU A 123 13.42 8.52 3.19
N GLU A 124 13.32 8.96 1.94
CA GLU A 124 12.42 10.02 1.53
C GLU A 124 11.11 9.46 0.97
N VAL A 125 10.08 10.30 0.88
CA VAL A 125 8.77 9.91 0.34
C VAL A 125 8.91 9.43 -1.11
N ASP A 126 9.79 10.08 -1.87
CA ASP A 126 10.01 9.77 -3.29
C ASP A 126 10.78 8.46 -3.48
N ASP A 127 11.60 8.01 -2.52
CA ASP A 127 12.26 6.69 -2.59
C ASP A 127 11.24 5.55 -2.56
N VAL A 128 10.14 5.73 -1.84
CA VAL A 128 9.07 4.73 -1.71
C VAL A 128 8.07 4.84 -2.85
N GLY A 129 7.69 6.06 -3.23
CA GLY A 129 6.83 6.33 -4.37
C GLY A 129 5.39 5.82 -4.23
N GLY A 130 4.74 5.67 -5.39
CA GLY A 130 3.45 5.03 -5.55
C GLY A 130 2.32 5.57 -4.68
N PHE A 131 1.53 4.63 -4.15
CA PHE A 131 0.38 4.94 -3.31
C PHE A 131 0.77 5.69 -2.03
N THR A 132 1.90 5.35 -1.41
CA THR A 132 2.41 6.04 -0.22
C THR A 132 2.66 7.51 -0.49
N ARG A 133 3.37 7.83 -1.58
CA ARG A 133 3.64 9.21 -1.99
C ARG A 133 2.34 9.99 -2.17
N ILE A 134 1.39 9.44 -2.93
CA ILE A 134 0.10 10.10 -3.23
C ILE A 134 -0.69 10.41 -1.97
N VAL A 135 -0.81 9.47 -1.03
CA VAL A 135 -1.58 9.70 0.20
C VAL A 135 -0.88 10.71 1.11
N MET A 136 0.46 10.77 1.10
CA MET A 136 1.22 11.67 1.98
C MET A 136 1.38 13.08 1.45
N THR A 137 1.54 13.26 0.14
CA THR A 137 1.76 14.58 -0.46
C THR A 137 0.47 15.20 -1.00
N GLY A 138 -0.60 14.41 -1.15
CA GLY A 138 -1.83 14.84 -1.82
C GLY A 138 -1.66 15.06 -3.34
N GLY A 139 -0.47 14.78 -3.88
CA GLY A 139 -0.13 15.01 -5.27
C GLY A 139 -0.47 13.82 -6.15
N LEU A 140 -1.52 13.96 -6.95
CA LEU A 140 -1.68 13.21 -8.20
C LEU A 140 -0.94 13.99 -9.28
N GLU A 141 0.39 14.04 -9.23
CA GLU A 141 1.15 14.49 -10.39
C GLU A 141 1.20 13.30 -11.35
N PRO A 142 0.46 13.33 -12.48
CA PRO A 142 0.66 12.32 -13.50
C PRO A 142 2.09 12.48 -14.02
N GLU A 143 2.92 11.47 -13.79
CA GLU A 143 4.11 11.32 -14.63
C GLU A 143 3.61 11.24 -16.09
N PRO A 144 4.11 12.10 -16.99
CA PRO A 144 3.64 12.09 -18.37
C PRO A 144 3.89 10.71 -18.95
N ILE A 145 2.85 10.10 -19.52
CA ILE A 145 3.00 8.91 -20.34
C ILE A 145 4.02 9.28 -21.42
N ASN A 146 5.20 8.66 -21.36
CA ASN A 146 6.30 8.96 -22.26
C ASN A 146 5.77 8.86 -23.70
N GLU A 147 5.88 9.95 -24.49
CA GLU A 147 5.25 10.08 -25.81
C GLU A 147 5.61 8.92 -26.76
N GLU A 148 6.79 8.31 -26.58
CA GLU A 148 7.22 7.09 -27.30
C GLU A 148 6.30 5.87 -27.12
N THR A 149 5.62 5.74 -25.97
CA THR A 149 4.68 4.62 -25.72
C THR A 149 3.33 4.87 -26.40
N ASN A 150 2.93 6.14 -26.50
CA ASN A 150 1.68 6.53 -27.14
C ASN A 150 1.80 6.42 -28.67
N GLU A 151 2.94 6.82 -29.26
CA GLU A 151 3.20 6.63 -30.70
C GLU A 151 3.21 5.16 -31.12
N LYS A 152 3.74 4.25 -30.28
CA LYS A 152 3.72 2.81 -30.57
C LYS A 152 2.32 2.22 -30.51
N LEU A 153 1.46 2.66 -29.59
CA LEU A 153 0.08 2.19 -29.50
C LEU A 153 -0.80 2.72 -30.64
N ILE A 154 -0.57 3.98 -31.06
CA ILE A 154 -1.26 4.59 -32.21
C ILE A 154 -0.85 3.92 -33.53
N ASN A 155 0.43 3.59 -33.71
CA ASN A 155 0.93 2.94 -34.94
C ASN A 155 0.62 1.43 -35.02
N THR A 156 0.13 0.78 -33.97
CA THR A 156 -0.33 -0.61 -34.05
C THR A 156 -1.83 -0.76 -34.36
N GLY A 157 -2.54 0.35 -34.60
CA GLY A 157 -3.94 0.35 -35.01
C GLY A 157 -4.12 0.17 -36.52
N ILE A 158 -4.28 -1.08 -36.96
CA ILE A 158 -5.02 -1.48 -38.17
C ILE A 158 -4.43 -0.94 -39.51
N GLU A 159 -3.43 -1.63 -40.04
CA GLU A 159 -3.36 -1.80 -41.51
C GLU A 159 -4.47 -2.79 -41.88
N ALA A 160 -5.67 -2.26 -42.16
CA ALA A 160 -6.67 -2.99 -42.93
C ALA A 160 -6.14 -3.00 -44.37
N GLU A 161 -5.60 -4.15 -44.77
CA GLU A 161 -5.30 -4.46 -46.16
C GLU A 161 -6.57 -4.21 -47.01
N GLU A 162 -6.45 -3.34 -48.03
CA GLU A 162 -7.39 -3.24 -49.16
C GLU A 162 -7.29 -4.48 -50.07
#